data_AF-A0A1J3DRR9-F1
#
_entry.id   AF-A0A1J3DRR9-F1
#
_cell.length_a   1.000
_cell.length_b   1.000
_cell.length_c   1.000
_cell.angle_alpha   90.00
_cell.angle_beta   90.00
_cell.angle_gamma   90.00
#
_symmetry.space_group_name_H-M   'P 1'
#
loop_
_entity.id
_entity.type
_entity.pdbx_description
1 polymer ?
#
loop_
_entity_poly.entity_id
_entity_poly.type
_entity_poly.pdbx_seq_one_letter_code
_entity_poly.pdbx_strand_id
1 'polypeptide(L)'
;TKIQVAAGGNGILYIKFDYVKNGQTEEAPLHGDQGNSIEADPFVIDHPEEHLVSVEGWYDPEGLILGLKFISNKKTSDVIGYEDGTPFHLQVQNKKIVGFHGFAGENLNSLGAYFAPLVKKLEAKGGEAGEVWDDDTFESVRKVYVGHGQDGIAFVKFEYVDGSDQVVVGDERGTMTESGADEFEVDADDYIVYVEGYHGKIDGVDTEVIMALLFKTYKGKTSPRYGVKSGIRFVLQGGKIVGFHGRSTDVLHSLGAYMSLPSTPKLLGKWTKVEQNGEEGPGPRSAHDITQVGNKIYSFGGELIANQPIDKELYVFDLETQTWAIAPATGDVPHLSCLGVYMVSIGTTIYTFGGRDFSRQYNGFYSYDTTSNEWKLLTPLEEGPTPRSFHTMAADENNVYVFGGVSATARLKTLDAYNIAEQKWVQCSTSEVSPSIRGGAGLEVVQGKAWVVYGFDGCELDDVHYYDPVEDKWTQVETTGEKPCARSVFASAVVGKHILVFGGEIAMDPQAHVGPGQLCDGTFALDTETLTWERVDMLDEDETPAVRGWLASTSGTIDGKQGLVIHGGKSQTNDRFGDLFFYGIDSA
;
A
#
# COMPACT_ATOMS: atom_id res chain seq x y z
N THR A 1 30.75 2.10 -1.53
CA THR A 1 30.86 2.36 -2.97
C THR A 1 31.68 1.31 -3.68
N LYS A 2 32.68 0.69 -3.04
CA LYS A 2 33.39 -0.45 -3.61
C LYS A 2 33.80 -1.42 -2.52
N ILE A 3 33.66 -2.71 -2.77
CA ILE A 3 34.14 -3.76 -1.89
C ILE A 3 35.16 -4.58 -2.67
N GLN A 4 36.37 -4.67 -2.13
CA GLN A 4 37.45 -5.45 -2.69
C GLN A 4 37.78 -6.58 -1.72
N VAL A 5 37.73 -7.81 -2.20
CA VAL A 5 38.02 -9.01 -1.41
C VAL A 5 39.05 -9.84 -2.15
N ALA A 6 39.94 -10.50 -1.40
CA ALA A 6 40.83 -11.50 -1.96
C ALA A 6 40.82 -12.77 -1.13
N ALA A 7 40.80 -13.91 -1.81
CA ALA A 7 40.83 -15.23 -1.21
C ALA A 7 42.20 -15.89 -1.41
N GLY A 8 42.60 -16.74 -0.49
CA GLY A 8 43.78 -17.59 -0.56
C GLY A 8 43.43 -19.04 -0.23
N GLY A 9 44.45 -19.90 -0.12
CA GLY A 9 44.25 -21.34 0.08
C GLY A 9 43.52 -21.74 1.38
N ASN A 10 43.39 -20.82 2.34
CA ASN A 10 42.75 -21.05 3.64
C ASN A 10 41.57 -20.09 3.88
N GLY A 11 40.97 -19.49 2.85
CA GLY A 11 39.80 -18.60 3.00
C GLY A 11 40.09 -17.14 2.62
N ILE A 12 39.35 -16.19 3.20
CA ILE A 12 39.45 -14.76 2.88
C ILE A 12 40.70 -14.18 3.56
N LEU A 13 41.64 -13.68 2.75
CA LEU A 13 42.90 -13.11 3.23
C LEU A 13 42.76 -11.64 3.61
N TYR A 14 42.15 -10.84 2.74
CA TYR A 14 41.85 -9.45 3.06
C TYR A 14 40.53 -8.96 2.48
N ILE A 15 40.05 -7.88 3.09
CA ILE A 15 38.93 -7.08 2.61
C ILE A 15 39.25 -5.59 2.72
N LYS A 16 38.79 -4.82 1.74
CA LYS A 16 38.88 -3.36 1.70
C LYS A 16 37.54 -2.79 1.26
N PHE A 17 37.17 -1.66 1.87
CA PHE A 17 35.94 -0.95 1.56
C PHE A 17 36.25 0.48 1.15
N ASP A 18 35.69 0.94 0.04
CA ASP A 18 35.57 2.36 -0.25
C ASP A 18 34.15 2.78 0.12
N TYR A 19 34.02 3.90 0.85
CA TYR A 19 32.74 4.39 1.36
C TYR A 19 32.60 5.90 1.13
N VAL A 20 31.38 6.41 1.27
CA VAL A 20 31.11 7.86 1.20
C VAL A 20 30.81 8.36 2.60
N LYS A 21 31.52 9.40 3.03
CA LYS A 21 31.29 10.08 4.31
C LYS A 21 31.20 11.57 4.04
N ASN A 22 30.12 12.21 4.49
CA ASN A 22 29.86 13.64 4.26
C ASN A 22 29.96 14.05 2.78
N GLY A 23 29.46 13.19 1.87
CA GLY A 23 29.49 13.44 0.43
C GLY A 23 30.87 13.25 -0.24
N GLN A 24 31.89 12.81 0.50
CA GLN A 24 33.23 12.55 -0.04
C GLN A 24 33.54 11.06 -0.01
N THR A 25 34.16 10.56 -1.10
CA THR A 25 34.64 9.18 -1.17
C THR A 25 35.91 9.05 -0.34
N GLU A 26 35.91 8.11 0.59
CA GLU A 26 37.04 7.70 1.41
C GLU A 26 37.41 6.25 1.08
N GLU A 27 38.70 5.98 0.89
CA GLU A 27 39.21 4.61 0.81
C GLU A 27 39.60 4.13 2.21
N ALA A 28 38.99 3.05 2.69
CA ALA A 28 39.38 2.45 3.97
C ALA A 28 40.73 1.74 3.86
N PRO A 29 41.46 1.58 4.97
CA PRO A 29 42.59 0.67 5.04
C PRO A 29 42.19 -0.75 4.63
N LEU A 30 43.17 -1.50 4.12
CA LEU A 30 43.04 -2.94 3.93
C LEU A 30 43.04 -3.64 5.29
N HIS A 31 42.14 -4.61 5.47
CA HIS A 31 42.04 -5.43 6.68
C HIS A 31 42.39 -6.90 6.35
N GLY A 32 43.47 -7.41 6.93
CA GLY A 32 44.07 -8.72 6.61
C GLY A 32 45.46 -8.57 6.01
N ASP A 33 46.01 -9.64 5.43
CA ASP A 33 47.29 -9.64 4.71
C ASP A 33 47.08 -9.95 3.21
N GLN A 34 47.83 -9.28 2.34
CA GLN A 34 47.77 -9.53 0.90
C GLN A 34 48.36 -10.88 0.51
N GLY A 35 49.39 -11.36 1.22
CA GLY A 35 49.99 -12.69 1.02
C GLY A 35 50.12 -13.13 -0.47
N ASN A 36 49.83 -14.41 -0.73
CA ASN A 36 49.61 -14.95 -2.10
C ASN A 36 48.09 -15.06 -2.36
N SER A 37 47.37 -13.95 -2.37
CA SER A 37 45.93 -13.92 -2.62
C SER A 37 45.56 -13.88 -4.11
N ILE A 38 44.37 -14.36 -4.43
CA ILE A 38 43.68 -14.11 -5.69
C ILE A 38 42.62 -13.04 -5.42
N GLU A 39 42.83 -11.86 -5.98
CA GLU A 39 41.90 -10.75 -5.87
C GLU A 39 40.67 -11.01 -6.75
N ALA A 40 39.47 -10.91 -6.16
CA ALA A 40 38.22 -11.02 -6.90
C ALA A 40 37.92 -9.74 -7.67
N ASP A 41 37.05 -9.82 -8.67
CA ASP A 41 36.51 -8.60 -9.27
C ASP A 41 35.79 -7.76 -8.21
N PRO A 42 36.05 -6.44 -8.14
CA PRO A 42 35.46 -5.61 -7.12
C PRO A 42 33.95 -5.54 -7.23
N PHE A 43 33.27 -5.68 -6.09
CA PHE A 43 31.84 -5.42 -6.00
C PHE A 43 31.60 -3.91 -5.86
N VAL A 44 31.38 -3.25 -6.99
CA VAL A 44 31.14 -1.80 -7.06
C VAL A 44 29.66 -1.52 -6.82
N ILE A 45 29.37 -0.58 -5.92
CA ILE A 45 28.02 -0.12 -5.58
C ILE A 45 27.80 1.26 -6.21
N ASP A 46 26.82 1.36 -7.10
CA ASP A 46 26.40 2.58 -7.79
C ASP A 46 25.60 3.53 -6.88
N HIS A 47 26.30 4.18 -5.96
CA HIS A 47 25.72 5.10 -4.98
C HIS A 47 25.25 6.41 -5.64
N PRO A 48 24.08 6.99 -5.26
CA PRO A 48 23.23 6.60 -4.13
C PRO A 48 22.13 5.59 -4.45
N GLU A 49 21.92 5.25 -5.72
CA GLU A 49 20.80 4.43 -6.17
C GLU A 49 20.96 2.94 -5.84
N GLU A 50 22.18 2.50 -5.55
CA GLU A 50 22.50 1.15 -5.08
C GLU A 50 23.04 1.19 -3.65
N HIS A 51 22.58 0.25 -2.82
CA HIS A 51 23.08 0.04 -1.47
C HIS A 51 23.15 -1.44 -1.14
N LEU A 52 24.03 -1.77 -0.19
CA LEU A 52 24.19 -3.14 0.27
C LEU A 52 23.05 -3.52 1.22
N VAL A 53 22.40 -4.65 0.94
CA VAL A 53 21.23 -5.16 1.68
C VAL A 53 21.68 -6.27 2.63
N SER A 54 22.53 -7.18 2.17
CA SER A 54 23.04 -8.27 3.00
C SER A 54 24.42 -8.76 2.60
N VAL A 55 25.04 -9.50 3.52
CA VAL A 55 26.22 -10.32 3.27
C VAL A 55 25.93 -11.74 3.75
N GLU A 56 26.12 -12.70 2.86
CA GLU A 56 26.20 -14.12 3.23
C GLU A 56 27.67 -14.48 3.35
N GLY A 57 28.00 -15.31 4.32
CA GLY A 57 29.37 -15.81 4.47
C GLY A 57 29.43 -17.18 5.10
N TRP A 58 30.62 -17.77 5.04
CA TRP A 58 30.91 -19.10 5.57
C TRP A 58 32.18 -19.05 6.40
N TYR A 59 32.19 -19.77 7.51
CA TYR A 59 33.37 -19.86 8.38
C TYR A 59 33.71 -21.30 8.77
N ASP A 60 34.98 -21.57 9.03
CA ASP A 60 35.45 -22.87 9.54
C ASP A 60 35.22 -23.01 11.06
N PRO A 61 35.40 -24.21 11.65
CA PRO A 61 35.23 -24.41 13.09
C PRO A 61 36.14 -23.54 13.98
N GLU A 62 37.26 -23.06 13.44
CA GLU A 62 38.21 -22.17 14.09
C GLU A 62 37.81 -20.68 14.00
N GLY A 63 36.75 -20.36 13.26
CA GLY A 63 36.21 -19.02 13.09
C GLY A 63 36.82 -18.23 11.93
N LEU A 64 37.58 -18.87 11.04
CA LEU A 64 38.14 -18.24 9.86
C LEU A 64 37.06 -18.03 8.80
N ILE A 65 36.95 -16.83 8.24
CA ILE A 65 35.99 -16.57 7.15
C ILE A 65 36.53 -17.21 5.87
N LEU A 66 35.81 -18.20 5.36
CA LEU A 66 36.16 -18.98 4.18
C LEU A 66 35.66 -18.32 2.90
N GLY A 67 34.46 -17.76 2.93
CA GLY A 67 33.83 -17.15 1.77
C GLY A 67 32.83 -16.07 2.12
N LEU A 68 32.60 -15.18 1.16
CA LEU A 68 31.68 -14.05 1.26
C LEU A 68 30.91 -13.87 -0.05
N LYS A 69 29.65 -13.47 0.07
CA LYS A 69 28.77 -13.09 -1.02
C LYS A 69 28.00 -11.84 -0.65
N PHE A 70 28.07 -10.83 -1.52
CA PHE A 70 27.48 -9.52 -1.29
C PHE A 70 26.20 -9.36 -2.11
N ILE A 71 25.16 -8.85 -1.46
CA ILE A 71 23.84 -8.66 -2.08
C ILE A 71 23.46 -7.20 -1.90
N SER A 72 23.27 -6.49 -3.03
CA SER A 72 22.69 -5.14 -3.07
C SER A 72 21.23 -5.19 -3.48
N ASN A 73 20.54 -4.06 -3.41
CA ASN A 73 19.18 -3.89 -3.92
C ASN A 73 19.09 -3.99 -5.46
N LYS A 74 20.19 -4.21 -6.17
CA LYS A 74 20.22 -4.32 -7.65
C LYS A 74 20.90 -5.57 -8.17
N LYS A 75 21.84 -6.14 -7.42
CA LYS A 75 22.64 -7.26 -7.89
C LYS A 75 23.23 -8.08 -6.75
N THR A 76 23.67 -9.27 -7.11
CA THR A 76 24.34 -10.21 -6.21
C THR A 76 25.72 -10.54 -6.78
N SER A 77 26.74 -10.59 -5.93
CA SER A 77 28.07 -11.05 -6.33
C SER A 77 28.11 -12.57 -6.48
N ASP A 78 29.12 -13.07 -7.19
CA ASP A 78 29.53 -14.46 -7.03
C ASP A 78 30.05 -14.69 -5.61
N VAL A 79 30.11 -15.96 -5.20
CA VAL A 79 30.79 -16.33 -3.94
C VAL A 79 32.29 -16.14 -4.13
N ILE A 80 32.89 -15.35 -3.25
CA ILE A 80 34.33 -15.14 -3.20
C ILE A 80 34.87 -16.05 -2.10
N GLY A 81 35.80 -16.95 -2.43
CA GLY A 81 36.35 -17.94 -1.47
C GLY A 81 35.61 -19.28 -1.55
N TYR A 82 35.24 -19.84 -0.39
CA TYR A 82 34.65 -21.19 -0.27
C TYR A 82 33.32 -21.18 0.51
N GLU A 83 32.38 -22.04 0.11
CA GLU A 83 31.01 -22.16 0.68
C GLU A 83 30.78 -23.44 1.51
N ASP A 84 31.83 -24.20 1.79
CA ASP A 84 31.77 -25.50 2.49
C ASP A 84 31.84 -25.38 4.02
N GLY A 85 31.86 -24.14 4.55
CA GLY A 85 31.83 -23.84 5.99
C GLY A 85 30.44 -23.72 6.60
N THR A 86 30.40 -23.26 7.85
CA THR A 86 29.14 -22.92 8.55
C THR A 86 28.64 -21.57 8.04
N PRO A 87 27.39 -21.44 7.56
CA PRO A 87 26.88 -20.19 7.02
C PRO A 87 26.54 -19.16 8.11
N PHE A 88 26.67 -17.88 7.78
CA PHE A 88 26.15 -16.75 8.54
C PHE A 88 25.59 -15.68 7.60
N HIS A 89 24.67 -14.86 8.12
CA HIS A 89 24.03 -13.78 7.38
C HIS A 89 24.11 -12.47 8.16
N LEU A 90 24.57 -11.41 7.51
CA LEU A 90 24.50 -10.05 8.00
C LEU A 90 23.38 -9.34 7.23
N GLN A 91 22.18 -9.34 7.80
CA GLN A 91 21.02 -8.68 7.22
C GLN A 91 20.08 -8.23 8.32
N VAL A 92 19.52 -7.04 8.18
CA VAL A 92 18.42 -6.56 9.01
C VAL A 92 17.33 -6.03 8.08
N GLN A 93 16.11 -6.50 8.28
CA GLN A 93 14.97 -6.12 7.46
C GLN A 93 14.71 -4.60 7.52
N ASN A 94 14.34 -4.00 6.38
CA ASN A 94 14.13 -2.56 6.23
C ASN A 94 15.35 -1.69 6.55
N LYS A 95 16.56 -2.28 6.57
CA LYS A 95 17.81 -1.56 6.76
C LYS A 95 18.81 -1.89 5.67
N LYS A 96 19.67 -0.92 5.38
CA LYS A 96 20.86 -1.09 4.54
C LYS A 96 22.10 -1.20 5.42
N ILE A 97 23.12 -1.88 4.91
CA ILE A 97 24.44 -1.90 5.52
C ILE A 97 25.14 -0.58 5.18
N VAL A 98 25.53 0.17 6.22
CA VAL A 98 26.22 1.47 6.11
C VAL A 98 27.68 1.42 6.55
N GLY A 99 28.14 0.28 7.05
CA GLY A 99 29.53 0.08 7.43
C GLY A 99 29.77 -1.32 7.97
N PHE A 100 31.03 -1.62 8.25
CA PHE A 100 31.47 -2.90 8.76
C PHE A 100 32.36 -2.74 9.99
N HIS A 101 32.43 -3.79 10.79
CA HIS A 101 33.41 -3.96 11.86
C HIS A 101 33.83 -5.43 11.93
N GLY A 102 34.96 -5.74 12.56
CA GLY A 102 35.42 -7.12 12.60
C GLY A 102 36.85 -7.23 13.11
N PHE A 103 37.41 -8.42 12.93
CA PHE A 103 38.79 -8.74 13.28
C PHE A 103 39.46 -9.46 12.11
N ALA A 104 40.67 -9.02 11.77
CA ALA A 104 41.52 -9.65 10.78
C ALA A 104 42.95 -9.74 11.32
N GLY A 105 43.49 -10.96 11.34
CA GLY A 105 44.91 -11.24 11.56
C GLY A 105 45.65 -11.34 10.22
N GLU A 106 46.26 -12.49 9.95
CA GLU A 106 46.75 -12.83 8.60
C GLU A 106 45.59 -13.05 7.61
N ASN A 107 44.42 -13.45 8.11
CA ASN A 107 43.19 -13.68 7.37
C ASN A 107 42.03 -12.93 8.03
N LEU A 108 40.88 -12.85 7.36
CA LEU A 108 39.64 -12.36 7.95
C LEU A 108 39.05 -13.40 8.91
N ASN A 109 38.85 -13.03 10.17
CA ASN A 109 38.36 -13.93 11.23
C ASN A 109 36.94 -13.58 11.70
N SER A 110 36.50 -12.34 11.53
CA SER A 110 35.12 -11.99 11.82
C SER A 110 34.69 -10.78 11.02
N LEU A 111 33.40 -10.76 10.68
CA LEU A 111 32.76 -9.66 9.99
C LEU A 111 31.39 -9.41 10.64
N GLY A 112 31.17 -8.17 11.04
CA GLY A 112 29.90 -7.63 11.46
C GLY A 112 29.59 -6.37 10.65
N ALA A 113 28.34 -5.92 10.71
CA ALA A 113 27.84 -4.81 9.91
C ALA A 113 27.07 -3.80 10.77
N TYR A 114 27.20 -2.52 10.41
CA TYR A 114 26.35 -1.45 10.90
C TYR A 114 25.17 -1.28 9.96
N PHE A 115 23.96 -1.17 10.52
CA PHE A 115 22.72 -1.08 9.77
C PHE A 115 22.04 0.27 10.02
N ALA A 116 21.51 0.89 8.97
CA ALA A 116 20.68 2.10 9.06
C ALA A 116 19.33 1.85 8.39
N PRO A 117 18.23 2.45 8.89
CA PRO A 117 16.93 2.38 8.24
C PRO A 117 16.98 2.78 6.76
N LEU A 118 16.21 2.08 5.94
CA LEU A 118 15.85 2.56 4.61
C LEU A 118 14.90 3.74 4.77
N VAL A 119 15.20 4.81 4.04
CA VAL A 119 14.40 6.03 4.05
C VAL A 119 13.98 6.35 2.64
N LYS A 120 12.67 6.52 2.42
CA LYS A 120 12.09 6.97 1.16
C LYS A 120 11.75 8.45 1.28
N LYS A 121 12.30 9.26 0.37
CA LYS A 121 11.92 10.67 0.21
C LYS A 121 10.59 10.75 -0.53
N LEU A 122 9.57 11.28 0.13
CA LEU A 122 8.27 11.55 -0.46
C LEU A 122 8.32 12.93 -1.13
N GLU A 123 7.82 13.01 -2.36
CA GLU A 123 7.77 14.27 -3.13
C GLU A 123 7.01 15.36 -2.35
N ALA A 124 7.52 16.60 -2.41
CA ALA A 124 6.83 17.73 -1.83
C ALA A 124 5.56 18.03 -2.63
N LYS A 125 4.45 18.27 -1.93
CA LYS A 125 3.15 18.59 -2.53
C LYS A 125 2.81 20.05 -2.26
N GLY A 126 2.35 20.76 -3.30
CA GLY A 126 2.04 22.19 -3.26
C GLY A 126 2.72 22.98 -4.38
N GLY A 127 2.96 24.27 -4.13
CA GLY A 127 3.56 25.16 -5.11
C GLY A 127 5.07 25.04 -5.27
N GLU A 128 5.55 25.45 -6.45
CA GLU A 128 6.97 25.46 -6.85
C GLU A 128 7.66 26.81 -6.58
N ALA A 129 7.02 27.71 -5.83
CA ALA A 129 7.60 28.99 -5.46
C ALA A 129 8.45 28.87 -4.18
N GLY A 130 9.36 29.83 -4.01
CA GLY A 130 10.20 29.94 -2.82
C GLY A 130 11.47 29.10 -2.84
N GLU A 131 12.24 29.30 -1.77
CA GLU A 131 13.51 28.63 -1.53
C GLU A 131 13.27 27.19 -1.07
N VAL A 132 14.06 26.27 -1.61
CA VAL A 132 14.02 24.86 -1.21
C VAL A 132 14.73 24.72 0.14
N TRP A 133 14.13 23.95 1.04
CA TRP A 133 14.72 23.60 2.32
C TRP A 133 14.55 22.10 2.57
N ASP A 134 15.47 21.55 3.36
CA ASP A 134 15.55 20.13 3.68
C ASP A 134 16.13 20.01 5.08
N ASP A 135 15.39 19.40 6.00
CA ASP A 135 15.85 19.22 7.38
C ASP A 135 16.71 17.96 7.54
N ASP A 136 16.93 17.17 6.47
CA ASP A 136 17.50 15.83 6.52
C ASP A 136 16.61 14.79 7.25
N THR A 137 17.20 13.65 7.59
CA THR A 137 16.52 12.49 8.18
C THR A 137 17.01 12.24 9.61
N PHE A 138 16.10 11.90 10.50
CA PHE A 138 16.35 11.69 11.93
C PHE A 138 15.81 10.34 12.40
N GLU A 139 15.98 10.02 13.68
CA GLU A 139 15.37 8.82 14.26
C GLU A 139 13.85 9.03 14.42
N SER A 140 13.40 10.20 14.86
CA SER A 140 11.97 10.50 14.97
C SER A 140 11.67 12.00 15.01
N VAL A 141 10.41 12.35 14.77
CA VAL A 141 9.86 13.69 15.00
C VAL A 141 9.33 13.77 16.43
N ARG A 142 9.85 14.70 17.21
CA ARG A 142 9.44 14.95 18.60
C ARG A 142 8.31 15.97 18.69
N LYS A 143 8.40 17.05 17.92
CA LYS A 143 7.42 18.15 18.01
C LYS A 143 7.29 18.87 16.68
N VAL A 144 6.07 19.30 16.39
CA VAL A 144 5.72 20.12 15.22
C VAL A 144 5.20 21.47 15.70
N TYR A 145 5.63 22.53 15.03
CA TYR A 145 5.12 23.89 15.21
C TYR A 145 4.49 24.36 13.91
N VAL A 146 3.27 24.88 13.96
CA VAL A 146 2.56 25.40 12.77
C VAL A 146 2.00 26.79 13.07
N GLY A 147 2.43 27.78 12.29
CA GLY A 147 1.96 29.16 12.39
C GLY A 147 1.05 29.53 11.22
N HIS A 148 -0.05 30.22 11.54
CA HIS A 148 -1.08 30.60 10.57
C HIS A 148 -0.75 31.93 9.92
N GLY A 149 -0.97 32.01 8.61
CA GLY A 149 -0.92 33.22 7.80
C GLY A 149 -2.31 33.68 7.38
N GLN A 150 -2.35 34.79 6.64
CA GLN A 150 -3.60 35.31 6.07
C GLN A 150 -4.18 34.37 5.00
N ASP A 151 -3.30 33.83 4.14
CA ASP A 151 -3.70 33.08 2.94
C ASP A 151 -3.36 31.58 3.03
N GLY A 152 -2.94 31.09 4.20
CA GLY A 152 -2.53 29.69 4.39
C GLY A 152 -1.62 29.49 5.60
N ILE A 153 -0.77 28.46 5.55
CA ILE A 153 0.26 28.20 6.56
C ILE A 153 1.46 29.09 6.29
N ALA A 154 1.77 30.00 7.21
CA ALA A 154 2.88 30.94 7.07
C ALA A 154 4.19 30.40 7.63
N PHE A 155 4.13 29.51 8.62
CA PHE A 155 5.30 29.08 9.37
C PHE A 155 5.23 27.60 9.72
N VAL A 156 6.35 26.90 9.58
CA VAL A 156 6.57 25.59 10.18
C VAL A 156 7.96 25.47 10.80
N LYS A 157 8.05 24.67 11.85
CA LYS A 157 9.31 24.26 12.49
C LYS A 157 9.13 22.88 13.09
N PHE A 158 10.20 22.12 13.13
CA PHE A 158 10.19 20.76 13.65
C PHE A 158 11.30 20.57 14.68
N GLU A 159 11.03 19.78 15.71
CA GLU A 159 12.04 19.21 16.59
C GLU A 159 12.11 17.71 16.36
N TYR A 160 13.33 17.20 16.29
CA TYR A 160 13.63 15.81 15.99
C TYR A 160 14.42 15.18 17.13
N VAL A 161 14.55 13.86 17.09
CA VAL A 161 15.48 13.08 17.89
C VAL A 161 16.46 12.39 16.94
N ASP A 162 17.77 12.54 17.17
CA ASP A 162 18.79 11.86 16.38
C ASP A 162 19.07 10.43 16.88
N GLY A 163 19.95 9.69 16.18
CA GLY A 163 20.31 8.31 16.55
C GLY A 163 21.08 8.16 17.86
N SER A 164 21.37 9.27 18.57
CA SER A 164 21.97 9.29 19.91
C SER A 164 21.00 9.76 21.00
N ASP A 165 19.70 9.73 20.69
CA ASP A 165 18.60 10.18 21.56
C ASP A 165 18.72 11.66 21.97
N GLN A 166 19.41 12.48 21.17
CA GLN A 166 19.51 13.93 21.41
C GLN A 166 18.46 14.70 20.62
N VAL A 167 17.93 15.76 21.23
CA VAL A 167 16.98 16.66 20.58
C VAL A 167 17.72 17.53 19.58
N VAL A 168 17.28 17.48 18.32
CA VAL A 168 17.73 18.37 17.25
C VAL A 168 16.62 19.36 16.94
N VAL A 169 16.89 20.64 17.17
CA VAL A 169 15.94 21.72 16.87
C VAL A 169 16.15 22.16 15.42
N GLY A 170 15.16 21.93 14.57
CA GLY A 170 15.19 22.36 13.18
C GLY A 170 15.07 23.88 13.03
N ASP A 171 15.43 24.35 11.85
CA ASP A 171 15.29 25.75 11.46
C ASP A 171 13.81 26.13 11.30
N GLU A 172 13.57 27.44 11.30
CA GLU A 172 12.27 28.03 11.01
C GLU A 172 12.07 28.17 9.50
N ARG A 173 10.91 27.74 8.99
CA ARG A 173 10.54 27.84 7.57
C ARG A 173 9.32 28.74 7.44
N GLY A 174 9.40 29.77 6.59
CA GLY A 174 8.37 30.80 6.50
C GLY A 174 8.52 31.90 7.55
N THR A 175 7.49 32.75 7.72
CA THR A 175 7.51 33.88 8.67
C THR A 175 6.44 33.70 9.75
N MET A 176 6.89 33.69 11.01
CA MET A 176 6.00 33.67 12.17
C MET A 176 5.14 34.95 12.21
N THR A 177 3.82 34.80 12.34
CA THR A 177 2.90 35.93 12.50
C THR A 177 2.75 36.31 13.98
N GLU A 178 2.09 37.45 14.27
CA GLU A 178 1.83 37.89 15.65
C GLU A 178 1.01 36.88 16.47
N SER A 179 0.29 35.98 15.80
CA SER A 179 -0.49 34.90 16.42
C SER A 179 0.39 33.77 17.02
N GLY A 180 1.68 33.73 16.69
CA GLY A 180 2.58 32.64 17.08
C GLY A 180 2.32 31.33 16.34
N ALA A 181 2.84 30.23 16.88
CA ALA A 181 2.66 28.89 16.34
C ALA A 181 1.96 27.99 17.35
N ASP A 182 1.06 27.16 16.85
CA ASP A 182 0.50 26.05 17.61
C ASP A 182 1.52 24.90 17.67
N GLU A 183 1.53 24.17 18.79
CA GLU A 183 2.44 23.05 19.01
C GLU A 183 1.69 21.70 18.95
N PHE A 184 2.35 20.69 18.39
CA PHE A 184 1.94 19.29 18.46
C PHE A 184 3.12 18.43 18.90
N GLU A 185 3.08 17.95 20.14
CA GLU A 185 4.09 17.05 20.70
C GLU A 185 3.74 15.60 20.36
N VAL A 186 4.75 14.84 19.94
CA VAL A 186 4.70 13.41 19.68
C VAL A 186 5.33 12.70 20.87
N ASP A 187 4.62 11.73 21.43
CA ASP A 187 5.08 11.02 22.62
C ASP A 187 6.32 10.17 22.26
N ALA A 188 7.24 9.95 23.22
CA ALA A 188 8.54 9.32 22.94
C ALA A 188 8.46 7.88 22.40
N ASP A 189 7.38 7.17 22.71
CA ASP A 189 7.08 5.81 22.24
C ASP A 189 5.97 5.81 21.17
N ASP A 190 5.82 6.92 20.45
CA ASP A 190 4.89 7.15 19.35
C ASP A 190 5.62 7.81 18.18
N TYR A 191 4.97 7.85 17.01
CA TYR A 191 5.52 8.50 15.83
C TYR A 191 4.44 8.89 14.84
N ILE A 192 4.73 9.86 13.97
CA ILE A 192 3.82 10.28 12.91
C ILE A 192 3.78 9.21 11.81
N VAL A 193 2.57 8.74 11.47
CA VAL A 193 2.34 7.73 10.41
C VAL A 193 1.93 8.36 9.07
N TYR A 194 1.27 9.51 9.12
CA TYR A 194 1.01 10.33 7.93
C TYR A 194 0.74 11.79 8.28
N VAL A 195 0.91 12.63 7.25
CA VAL A 195 0.51 14.05 7.25
C VAL A 195 -0.54 14.25 6.17
N GLU A 196 -1.73 14.69 6.54
CA GLU A 196 -2.76 15.18 5.62
C GLU A 196 -2.57 16.69 5.44
N GLY A 197 -2.60 17.15 4.19
CA GLY A 197 -2.57 18.57 3.90
C GLY A 197 -3.48 18.97 2.76
N TYR A 198 -3.65 20.27 2.61
CA TYR A 198 -4.36 20.88 1.48
C TYR A 198 -3.50 21.99 0.91
N HIS A 199 -3.42 22.09 -0.40
CA HIS A 199 -2.75 23.18 -1.09
C HIS A 199 -3.66 23.81 -2.14
N GLY A 200 -3.51 25.11 -2.38
CA GLY A 200 -4.34 25.81 -3.34
C GLY A 200 -3.77 27.16 -3.73
N LYS A 201 -4.30 27.73 -4.81
CA LYS A 201 -3.93 29.06 -5.27
C LYS A 201 -4.53 30.14 -4.38
N ILE A 202 -3.74 31.18 -4.13
CA ILE A 202 -4.21 32.41 -3.49
C ILE A 202 -5.02 33.22 -4.51
N ASP A 203 -6.15 33.78 -4.09
CA ASP A 203 -7.02 34.57 -4.97
C ASP A 203 -6.26 35.76 -5.58
N GLY A 204 -6.23 35.82 -6.91
CA GLY A 204 -5.58 36.89 -7.66
C GLY A 204 -4.05 36.78 -7.79
N VAL A 205 -3.45 35.70 -7.28
CA VAL A 205 -2.01 35.42 -7.40
C VAL A 205 -1.80 34.03 -8.03
N ASP A 206 -0.94 33.92 -9.03
CA ASP A 206 -0.59 32.62 -9.63
C ASP A 206 0.46 31.90 -8.78
N THR A 207 0.16 31.71 -7.51
CA THR A 207 1.03 31.06 -6.53
C THR A 207 0.20 30.18 -5.63
N GLU A 208 0.69 28.96 -5.45
CA GLU A 208 0.08 27.92 -4.64
C GLU A 208 0.79 27.81 -3.30
N VAL A 209 0.00 27.68 -2.23
CA VAL A 209 0.48 27.57 -0.86
C VAL A 209 -0.21 26.43 -0.13
N ILE A 210 0.40 25.98 0.95
CA ILE A 210 -0.21 25.05 1.88
C ILE A 210 -1.30 25.78 2.66
N MET A 211 -2.54 25.30 2.53
CA MET A 211 -3.74 25.88 3.15
C MET A 211 -4.04 25.26 4.52
N ALA A 212 -3.73 23.96 4.68
CA ALA A 212 -3.96 23.26 5.93
C ALA A 212 -3.03 22.05 6.11
N LEU A 213 -2.81 21.69 7.38
CA LEU A 213 -2.04 20.52 7.81
C LEU A 213 -2.74 19.80 8.98
N LEU A 214 -2.60 18.47 9.01
CA LEU A 214 -3.04 17.60 10.08
C LEU A 214 -2.08 16.40 10.19
N PHE A 215 -1.67 16.07 11.42
CA PHE A 215 -0.72 15.01 11.70
C PHE A 215 -1.42 13.86 12.43
N LYS A 216 -1.16 12.63 12.00
CA LYS A 216 -1.67 11.42 12.65
C LYS A 216 -0.50 10.57 13.13
N THR A 217 -0.66 9.98 14.31
CA THR A 217 0.37 9.17 14.95
C THR A 217 0.00 7.69 15.03
N TYR A 218 0.99 6.84 15.28
CA TYR A 218 0.86 5.39 15.41
C TYR A 218 -0.11 4.99 16.53
N LYS A 219 -0.06 5.67 17.68
CA LYS A 219 -1.01 5.42 18.79
C LYS A 219 -2.42 6.00 18.54
N GLY A 220 -2.66 6.61 17.40
CA GLY A 220 -3.96 7.14 17.01
C GLY A 220 -4.23 8.59 17.42
N LYS A 221 -3.28 9.28 18.06
CA LYS A 221 -3.36 10.73 18.36
C LYS A 221 -3.39 11.51 17.05
N THR A 222 -4.34 12.43 16.94
CA THR A 222 -4.50 13.35 15.81
C THR A 222 -4.23 14.77 16.30
N SER A 223 -3.42 15.53 15.57
CA SER A 223 -3.26 16.96 15.86
C SER A 223 -4.58 17.72 15.63
N PRO A 224 -4.75 18.92 16.21
CA PRO A 224 -5.67 19.90 15.64
C PRO A 224 -5.41 20.08 14.15
N ARG A 225 -6.44 20.49 13.41
CA ARG A 225 -6.24 20.94 12.04
C ARG A 225 -5.73 22.37 12.06
N TYR A 226 -4.59 22.58 11.44
CA TYR A 226 -4.03 23.91 11.23
C TYR A 226 -4.51 24.40 9.86
N GLY A 227 -5.06 25.61 9.78
CA GLY A 227 -5.58 26.18 8.53
C GLY A 227 -6.94 25.65 8.06
N VAL A 228 -7.30 25.94 6.81
CA VAL A 228 -8.63 25.72 6.21
C VAL A 228 -8.56 24.68 5.09
N LYS A 229 -9.51 23.72 5.07
CA LYS A 229 -9.65 22.74 3.98
C LYS A 229 -10.13 23.42 2.69
N SER A 230 -9.19 23.97 1.93
CA SER A 230 -9.42 24.59 0.63
C SER A 230 -8.36 24.12 -0.36
N GLY A 231 -8.76 23.91 -1.61
CA GLY A 231 -7.89 23.41 -2.67
C GLY A 231 -7.78 21.88 -2.70
N ILE A 232 -6.64 21.39 -3.18
CA ILE A 232 -6.36 19.98 -3.46
C ILE A 232 -5.80 19.33 -2.19
N ARG A 233 -6.43 18.23 -1.75
CA ARG A 233 -5.92 17.39 -0.65
C ARG A 233 -4.66 16.66 -1.11
N PHE A 234 -3.68 16.50 -0.22
CA PHE A 234 -2.56 15.59 -0.38
C PHE A 234 -2.29 14.84 0.91
N VAL A 235 -1.56 13.72 0.80
CA VAL A 235 -1.12 12.95 1.96
C VAL A 235 0.33 12.52 1.79
N LEU A 236 1.15 12.75 2.81
CA LEU A 236 2.49 12.17 2.95
C LEU A 236 2.38 10.98 3.91
N GLN A 237 2.56 9.77 3.41
CA GLN A 237 2.38 8.53 4.18
C GLN A 237 3.36 7.45 3.75
N GLY A 238 3.34 6.34 4.49
CA GLY A 238 4.01 5.10 4.11
C GLY A 238 4.80 4.44 5.23
N GLY A 239 4.73 4.95 6.45
CA GLY A 239 5.45 4.40 7.60
C GLY A 239 5.74 5.49 8.61
N LYS A 240 6.84 5.35 9.35
CA LYS A 240 7.31 6.35 10.31
C LYS A 240 7.88 7.56 9.57
N ILE A 241 7.27 8.73 9.75
CA ILE A 241 7.84 10.00 9.27
C ILE A 241 9.05 10.36 10.13
N VAL A 242 10.19 10.58 9.47
CA VAL A 242 11.50 10.77 10.09
C VAL A 242 12.20 12.08 9.70
N GLY A 243 11.54 12.93 8.94
CA GLY A 243 12.10 14.21 8.49
C GLY A 243 11.18 14.93 7.53
N PHE A 244 11.41 16.22 7.32
CA PHE A 244 10.63 17.06 6.43
C PHE A 244 11.52 17.85 5.47
N HIS A 245 10.97 18.15 4.29
CA HIS A 245 11.57 19.05 3.30
C HIS A 245 10.46 19.80 2.58
N GLY A 246 10.78 20.86 1.84
CA GLY A 246 9.75 21.62 1.15
C GLY A 246 10.26 22.91 0.54
N ARG A 247 9.33 23.84 0.29
CA ARG A 247 9.63 25.16 -0.25
C ARG A 247 8.88 26.24 0.50
N SER A 248 9.55 27.34 0.80
CA SER A 248 8.94 28.47 1.50
C SER A 248 9.51 29.82 1.07
N THR A 249 8.69 30.85 1.16
CA THR A 249 9.11 32.25 1.23
C THR A 249 8.85 32.76 2.65
N ASP A 250 8.08 33.84 2.80
CA ASP A 250 7.34 34.21 4.00
C ASP A 250 6.17 33.27 4.32
N VAL A 251 5.77 32.40 3.38
CA VAL A 251 4.73 31.37 3.57
C VAL A 251 5.21 29.99 3.11
N LEU A 252 4.51 28.93 3.53
CA LEU A 252 4.79 27.56 3.13
C LEU A 252 4.15 27.25 1.76
N HIS A 253 4.97 27.01 0.74
CA HIS A 253 4.49 26.70 -0.61
C HIS A 253 4.22 25.22 -0.82
N SER A 254 5.14 24.37 -0.37
CA SER A 254 5.02 22.92 -0.48
C SER A 254 5.67 22.21 0.69
N LEU A 255 5.17 21.00 0.97
CA LEU A 255 5.68 20.14 2.04
C LEU A 255 5.87 18.72 1.51
N GLY A 256 7.05 18.17 1.74
CA GLY A 256 7.41 16.78 1.57
C GLY A 256 7.95 16.20 2.87
N ALA A 257 8.18 14.90 2.88
CA ALA A 257 8.66 14.20 4.08
C ALA A 257 9.58 13.05 3.73
N TYR A 258 10.32 12.59 4.73
CA TYR A 258 11.04 11.33 4.70
C TYR A 258 10.28 10.31 5.52
N MET A 259 10.15 9.09 4.99
CA MET A 259 9.52 7.98 5.69
C MET A 259 10.45 6.78 5.79
N SER A 260 10.34 6.02 6.87
CA SER A 260 11.02 4.75 7.08
C SER A 260 10.03 3.68 7.54
N LEU A 261 10.36 2.40 7.36
CA LEU A 261 9.59 1.28 7.90
C LEU A 261 10.21 0.83 9.22
N PRO A 262 9.52 1.01 10.37
CA PRO A 262 10.12 0.85 11.70
C PRO A 262 10.30 -0.61 12.14
N SER A 263 9.53 -1.55 11.59
CA SER A 263 9.52 -2.95 12.02
C SER A 263 9.39 -3.94 10.86
N THR A 264 9.83 -5.17 11.12
CA THR A 264 9.44 -6.34 10.34
C THR A 264 7.95 -6.58 10.55
N PRO A 265 7.14 -6.69 9.47
CA PRO A 265 5.74 -6.99 9.60
C PRO A 265 5.52 -8.38 10.21
N LYS A 266 4.50 -8.53 11.06
CA LYS A 266 4.08 -9.81 11.63
C LYS A 266 3.46 -10.71 10.55
N LEU A 267 2.68 -10.13 9.66
CA LEU A 267 2.07 -10.82 8.52
C LEU A 267 2.94 -10.61 7.28
N LEU A 268 4.02 -11.38 7.17
CA LEU A 268 4.92 -11.30 6.02
C LEU A 268 4.29 -11.96 4.80
N GLY A 269 4.35 -11.26 3.67
CA GLY A 269 4.03 -11.80 2.36
C GLY A 269 4.88 -11.15 1.30
N LYS A 270 4.72 -11.65 0.07
CA LYS A 270 5.45 -11.12 -1.08
C LYS A 270 4.49 -10.83 -2.24
N TRP A 271 4.68 -9.69 -2.90
CA TRP A 271 4.08 -9.46 -4.21
C TRP A 271 4.73 -10.33 -5.28
N THR A 272 3.92 -10.85 -6.19
CA THR A 272 4.37 -11.57 -7.38
C THR A 272 3.48 -11.17 -8.52
N LYS A 273 4.11 -10.79 -9.64
CA LYS A 273 3.36 -10.57 -10.88
C LYS A 273 2.99 -11.92 -11.47
N VAL A 274 1.70 -12.15 -11.65
CA VAL A 274 1.22 -13.39 -12.27
C VAL A 274 1.33 -13.25 -13.77
N GLU A 275 2.05 -14.17 -14.41
CA GLU A 275 2.16 -14.24 -15.86
C GLU A 275 0.81 -14.56 -16.49
N GLN A 276 0.49 -13.88 -17.60
CA GLN A 276 -0.80 -13.99 -18.26
C GLN A 276 -0.62 -14.31 -19.73
N ASN A 277 -1.14 -15.46 -20.16
CA ASN A 277 -1.14 -15.92 -21.54
C ASN A 277 -2.57 -15.96 -22.12
N GLY A 278 -2.65 -16.25 -23.42
CA GLY A 278 -3.91 -16.32 -24.18
C GLY A 278 -4.24 -15.04 -24.94
N GLU A 279 -5.02 -15.17 -26.00
CA GLU A 279 -5.42 -14.04 -26.86
C GLU A 279 -6.73 -13.35 -26.40
N GLU A 280 -7.48 -13.98 -25.48
CA GLU A 280 -8.85 -13.57 -25.09
C GLU A 280 -8.95 -13.20 -23.60
N GLY A 281 -8.04 -12.34 -23.11
CA GLY A 281 -8.10 -11.79 -21.75
C GLY A 281 -9.03 -10.58 -21.62
N PRO A 282 -9.41 -10.20 -20.37
CA PRO A 282 -10.14 -8.97 -20.12
C PRO A 282 -9.34 -7.72 -20.52
N GLY A 283 -8.00 -7.83 -20.59
CA GLY A 283 -7.14 -6.71 -20.93
C GLY A 283 -7.23 -5.56 -19.91
N PRO A 284 -6.75 -4.36 -20.29
CA PRO A 284 -6.74 -3.24 -19.37
C PRO A 284 -8.14 -2.73 -19.02
N ARG A 285 -8.48 -2.69 -17.72
CA ARG A 285 -9.77 -2.18 -17.23
C ARG A 285 -9.73 -1.78 -15.76
N SER A 286 -10.71 -0.97 -15.36
CA SER A 286 -11.00 -0.57 -13.98
C SER A 286 -12.50 -0.67 -13.70
N ALA A 287 -12.90 -0.66 -12.42
CA ALA A 287 -14.30 -0.78 -11.98
C ALA A 287 -15.03 -2.04 -12.51
N HIS A 288 -14.27 -3.08 -12.87
CA HIS A 288 -14.71 -4.47 -12.94
C HIS A 288 -14.56 -5.11 -11.56
N ASP A 289 -14.92 -6.39 -11.45
CA ASP A 289 -14.59 -7.18 -10.27
C ASP A 289 -14.06 -8.57 -10.65
N ILE A 290 -13.43 -9.24 -9.68
CA ILE A 290 -12.90 -10.59 -9.81
C ILE A 290 -13.31 -11.48 -8.65
N THR A 291 -13.38 -12.78 -8.88
CA THR A 291 -13.52 -13.77 -7.79
C THR A 291 -12.84 -15.09 -8.16
N GLN A 292 -12.36 -15.83 -7.17
CA GLN A 292 -11.76 -17.15 -7.40
C GLN A 292 -12.76 -18.29 -7.13
N VAL A 293 -12.79 -19.28 -8.02
CA VAL A 293 -13.49 -20.55 -7.82
C VAL A 293 -12.53 -21.69 -8.14
N GLY A 294 -12.10 -22.42 -7.11
CA GLY A 294 -11.08 -23.45 -7.25
C GLY A 294 -9.77 -22.87 -7.81
N ASN A 295 -9.23 -23.47 -8.86
CA ASN A 295 -7.98 -23.02 -9.50
C ASN A 295 -8.20 -22.01 -10.65
N LYS A 296 -9.36 -21.34 -10.66
CA LYS A 296 -9.74 -20.40 -11.72
C LYS A 296 -10.17 -19.05 -11.14
N ILE A 297 -9.72 -17.97 -11.74
CA ILE A 297 -10.14 -16.60 -11.39
C ILE A 297 -11.09 -16.11 -12.49
N TYR A 298 -12.21 -15.54 -12.10
CA TYR A 298 -13.22 -15.01 -13.00
C TYR A 298 -13.25 -13.49 -12.95
N SER A 299 -13.51 -12.83 -14.08
CA SER A 299 -13.53 -11.37 -14.21
C SER A 299 -14.71 -10.91 -15.06
N PHE A 300 -15.42 -9.86 -14.64
CA PHE A 300 -16.62 -9.36 -15.33
C PHE A 300 -16.76 -7.84 -15.29
N GLY A 301 -17.22 -7.28 -16.41
CA GLY A 301 -17.55 -5.86 -16.55
C GLY A 301 -16.33 -4.94 -16.60
N GLY A 302 -16.53 -3.68 -16.22
CA GLY A 302 -15.50 -2.65 -16.12
C GLY A 302 -15.50 -1.63 -17.25
N GLU A 303 -14.57 -0.70 -17.14
CA GLU A 303 -14.34 0.40 -18.08
C GLU A 303 -12.87 0.50 -18.50
N LEU A 304 -12.65 0.84 -19.77
CA LEU A 304 -11.33 1.24 -20.30
C LEU A 304 -11.30 2.75 -20.53
N ILE A 305 -12.37 3.29 -21.12
CA ILE A 305 -12.60 4.72 -21.27
C ILE A 305 -13.56 5.13 -20.15
N ALA A 306 -13.28 6.27 -19.49
CA ALA A 306 -14.06 6.72 -18.34
C ALA A 306 -15.57 6.73 -18.62
N ASN A 307 -16.34 6.09 -17.74
CA ASN A 307 -17.79 5.90 -17.80
C ASN A 307 -18.32 5.05 -18.96
N GLN A 308 -17.47 4.42 -19.76
CA GLN A 308 -17.88 3.55 -20.87
C GLN A 308 -17.63 2.08 -20.53
N PRO A 309 -18.70 1.30 -20.31
CA PRO A 309 -18.59 -0.15 -20.15
C PRO A 309 -17.99 -0.82 -21.39
N ILE A 310 -17.21 -1.89 -21.18
CA ILE A 310 -16.49 -2.57 -22.26
C ILE A 310 -17.36 -3.64 -22.94
N ASP A 311 -17.74 -4.68 -22.20
CA ASP A 311 -18.35 -5.90 -22.74
C ASP A 311 -19.27 -6.57 -21.69
N LYS A 312 -19.80 -7.75 -22.04
CA LYS A 312 -20.62 -8.61 -21.17
C LYS A 312 -19.97 -9.98 -20.93
N GLU A 313 -18.71 -10.11 -21.30
CA GLU A 313 -18.05 -11.41 -21.27
C GLU A 313 -17.64 -11.73 -19.84
N LEU A 314 -17.79 -13.01 -19.46
CA LEU A 314 -17.20 -13.53 -18.24
C LEU A 314 -15.86 -14.14 -18.62
N TYR A 315 -14.79 -13.49 -18.23
CA TYR A 315 -13.44 -14.01 -18.47
C TYR A 315 -13.07 -14.99 -17.38
N VAL A 316 -12.33 -16.03 -17.74
CA VAL A 316 -11.81 -17.03 -16.80
C VAL A 316 -10.32 -17.20 -17.04
N PHE A 317 -9.54 -17.04 -15.98
CA PHE A 317 -8.11 -17.30 -15.93
C PHE A 317 -7.86 -18.61 -15.22
N ASP A 318 -7.19 -19.53 -15.90
CA ASP A 318 -6.77 -20.79 -15.31
C ASP A 318 -5.36 -20.63 -14.69
N LEU A 319 -5.24 -20.83 -13.38
CA LEU A 319 -3.96 -20.64 -12.66
C LEU A 319 -2.92 -21.71 -12.99
N GLU A 320 -3.33 -22.91 -13.43
CA GLU A 320 -2.41 -23.99 -13.81
C GLU A 320 -1.76 -23.71 -15.17
N THR A 321 -2.57 -23.27 -16.13
CA THR A 321 -2.11 -22.98 -17.50
C THR A 321 -1.73 -21.51 -17.71
N GLN A 322 -1.96 -20.66 -16.70
CA GLN A 322 -1.75 -19.21 -16.73
C GLN A 322 -2.34 -18.56 -17.99
N THR A 323 -3.55 -18.97 -18.37
CA THR A 323 -4.16 -18.60 -19.66
C THR A 323 -5.58 -18.09 -19.45
N TRP A 324 -5.91 -16.97 -20.11
CA TRP A 324 -7.27 -16.43 -20.17
C TRP A 324 -8.10 -17.07 -21.29
N ALA A 325 -9.40 -17.20 -21.03
CA ALA A 325 -10.43 -17.53 -22.02
C ALA A 325 -11.77 -16.86 -21.66
N ILE A 326 -12.71 -16.84 -22.61
CA ILE A 326 -14.11 -16.46 -22.35
C ILE A 326 -14.88 -17.68 -21.85
N ALA A 327 -15.50 -17.57 -20.67
CA ALA A 327 -16.35 -18.61 -20.12
C ALA A 327 -17.66 -18.72 -20.93
N PRO A 328 -18.22 -19.93 -21.12
CA PRO A 328 -19.45 -20.07 -21.89
C PRO A 328 -20.61 -19.27 -21.27
N ALA A 329 -21.30 -18.49 -22.10
CA ALA A 329 -22.44 -17.67 -21.70
C ALA A 329 -23.75 -18.32 -22.15
N THR A 330 -24.31 -19.19 -21.30
CA THR A 330 -25.65 -19.80 -21.51
C THR A 330 -26.63 -19.36 -20.42
N GLY A 331 -27.93 -19.58 -20.61
CA GLY A 331 -28.97 -19.18 -19.66
C GLY A 331 -29.31 -17.68 -19.69
N ASP A 332 -29.60 -17.11 -18.53
CA ASP A 332 -30.01 -15.70 -18.36
C ASP A 332 -28.79 -14.77 -18.30
N VAL A 333 -28.08 -14.63 -19.42
CA VAL A 333 -26.88 -13.76 -19.51
C VAL A 333 -27.22 -12.32 -19.08
N PRO A 334 -26.37 -11.65 -18.27
CA PRO A 334 -26.58 -10.26 -17.86
C PRO A 334 -26.92 -9.33 -19.03
N HIS A 335 -28.02 -8.59 -18.87
CA HIS A 335 -28.63 -7.87 -19.99
C HIS A 335 -27.87 -6.58 -20.37
N LEU A 336 -27.00 -6.04 -19.50
CA LEU A 336 -26.16 -4.87 -19.76
C LEU A 336 -24.68 -5.19 -19.63
N SER A 337 -23.88 -4.58 -20.52
CA SER A 337 -22.47 -4.33 -20.23
C SER A 337 -22.41 -3.24 -19.17
N CYS A 338 -21.57 -3.41 -18.15
CA CYS A 338 -21.59 -2.53 -17.00
C CYS A 338 -20.21 -2.27 -16.38
N LEU A 339 -20.13 -1.18 -15.61
CA LEU A 339 -19.01 -0.82 -14.75
C LEU A 339 -19.51 -0.56 -13.32
N GLY A 340 -18.61 -0.62 -12.35
CA GLY A 340 -18.94 -0.51 -10.92
C GLY A 340 -19.79 -1.68 -10.42
N VAL A 341 -19.59 -2.86 -11.01
CA VAL A 341 -20.20 -4.15 -10.65
C VAL A 341 -19.33 -4.85 -9.60
N TYR A 342 -19.91 -5.77 -8.83
CA TYR A 342 -19.17 -6.63 -7.90
C TYR A 342 -19.55 -8.10 -8.06
N MET A 343 -18.65 -8.98 -7.64
CA MET A 343 -18.74 -10.43 -7.72
C MET A 343 -18.23 -11.08 -6.43
N VAL A 344 -18.90 -12.15 -6.00
CA VAL A 344 -18.42 -13.05 -4.94
C VAL A 344 -18.65 -14.49 -5.34
N SER A 345 -17.92 -15.43 -4.75
CA SER A 345 -18.12 -16.86 -4.99
C SER A 345 -18.48 -17.60 -3.70
N ILE A 346 -19.39 -18.56 -3.81
CA ILE A 346 -19.73 -19.50 -2.74
C ILE A 346 -19.79 -20.90 -3.37
N GLY A 347 -18.88 -21.78 -2.95
CA GLY A 347 -18.70 -23.08 -3.59
C GLY A 347 -18.31 -22.94 -5.06
N THR A 348 -19.13 -23.49 -5.96
CA THR A 348 -18.93 -23.43 -7.42
C THR A 348 -19.84 -22.40 -8.11
N THR A 349 -20.47 -21.52 -7.33
CA THR A 349 -21.41 -20.53 -7.85
C THR A 349 -20.86 -19.13 -7.61
N ILE A 350 -20.81 -18.35 -8.68
CA ILE A 350 -20.48 -16.93 -8.67
C ILE A 350 -21.78 -16.15 -8.56
N TYR A 351 -21.81 -15.11 -7.75
CA TYR A 351 -22.93 -14.18 -7.61
C TYR A 351 -22.46 -12.79 -8.00
N THR A 352 -23.27 -12.08 -8.78
CA THR A 352 -22.96 -10.71 -9.22
C THR A 352 -24.19 -9.82 -9.10
N PHE A 353 -23.97 -8.58 -8.64
CA PHE A 353 -25.02 -7.59 -8.43
C PHE A 353 -24.65 -6.23 -9.02
N GLY A 354 -25.68 -5.52 -9.50
CA GLY A 354 -25.58 -4.10 -9.81
C GLY A 354 -24.58 -3.77 -10.91
N GLY A 355 -23.91 -2.63 -10.77
CA GLY A 355 -23.17 -2.02 -11.87
C GLY A 355 -24.12 -1.35 -12.85
N ARG A 356 -23.58 -0.41 -13.64
CA ARG A 356 -24.36 0.42 -14.55
C ARG A 356 -23.75 0.55 -15.94
N ASP A 357 -24.59 0.83 -16.92
CA ASP A 357 -24.14 1.22 -18.25
C ASP A 357 -23.86 2.74 -18.34
N PHE A 358 -23.52 3.21 -19.55
CA PHE A 358 -23.32 4.63 -19.84
C PHE A 358 -24.60 5.48 -19.61
N SER A 359 -25.78 4.89 -19.87
CA SER A 359 -27.09 5.52 -19.72
C SER A 359 -27.65 5.44 -18.30
N ARG A 360 -26.84 4.96 -17.34
CA ARG A 360 -27.23 4.72 -15.93
C ARG A 360 -28.42 3.74 -15.78
N GLN A 361 -28.52 2.76 -16.68
CA GLN A 361 -29.30 1.55 -16.46
C GLN A 361 -28.47 0.56 -15.63
N TYR A 362 -29.12 -0.28 -14.83
CA TYR A 362 -28.45 -1.16 -13.86
C TYR A 362 -28.71 -2.65 -14.17
N ASN A 363 -27.78 -3.53 -13.80
CA ASN A 363 -28.05 -4.97 -13.77
C ASN A 363 -28.74 -5.39 -12.46
N GLY A 364 -29.51 -6.47 -12.51
CA GLY A 364 -30.12 -7.13 -11.34
C GLY A 364 -29.12 -8.02 -10.59
N PHE A 365 -29.64 -9.01 -9.87
CA PHE A 365 -28.84 -10.02 -9.17
C PHE A 365 -28.79 -11.33 -9.95
N TYR A 366 -27.60 -11.73 -10.38
CA TYR A 366 -27.36 -12.92 -11.18
C TYR A 366 -26.45 -13.91 -10.45
N SER A 367 -26.57 -15.17 -10.82
CA SER A 367 -25.56 -16.19 -10.51
C SER A 367 -25.03 -16.87 -11.76
N TYR A 368 -23.79 -17.35 -11.70
CA TYR A 368 -23.17 -18.21 -12.70
C TYR A 368 -22.68 -19.49 -12.03
N ASP A 369 -23.16 -20.64 -12.48
CA ASP A 369 -22.67 -21.94 -12.02
C ASP A 369 -21.47 -22.37 -12.87
N THR A 370 -20.30 -22.52 -12.24
CA THR A 370 -19.05 -22.85 -12.95
C THR A 370 -18.96 -24.32 -13.39
N THR A 371 -19.89 -25.17 -12.97
CA THR A 371 -19.94 -26.59 -13.35
C THR A 371 -20.84 -26.80 -14.56
N SER A 372 -22.01 -26.14 -14.61
CA SER A 372 -22.92 -26.18 -15.75
C SER A 372 -22.62 -25.11 -16.81
N ASN A 373 -21.84 -24.08 -16.46
CA ASN A 373 -21.55 -22.90 -17.28
C ASN A 373 -22.82 -22.12 -17.67
N GLU A 374 -23.73 -21.96 -16.72
CA GLU A 374 -25.05 -21.34 -16.94
C GLU A 374 -25.27 -20.13 -16.03
N TRP A 375 -25.70 -19.03 -16.65
CA TRP A 375 -26.20 -17.85 -15.96
C TRP A 375 -27.66 -18.02 -15.55
N LYS A 376 -28.02 -17.46 -14.40
CA LYS A 376 -29.39 -17.39 -13.92
C LYS A 376 -29.69 -16.03 -13.32
N LEU A 377 -30.81 -15.42 -13.71
CA LEU A 377 -31.32 -14.23 -13.04
C LEU A 377 -32.01 -14.66 -11.75
N LEU A 378 -31.43 -14.30 -10.60
CA LEU A 378 -31.96 -14.65 -9.29
C LEU A 378 -32.96 -13.61 -8.77
N THR A 379 -32.70 -12.32 -9.00
CA THR A 379 -33.60 -11.24 -8.58
C THR A 379 -33.61 -10.12 -9.61
N PRO A 380 -34.77 -9.83 -10.24
CA PRO A 380 -34.94 -8.65 -11.08
C PRO A 380 -34.76 -7.35 -10.29
N LEU A 381 -34.45 -6.25 -11.00
CA LEU A 381 -34.21 -4.92 -10.39
C LEU A 381 -35.33 -4.45 -9.45
N GLU A 382 -36.58 -4.77 -9.78
CA GLU A 382 -37.78 -4.29 -9.08
C GLU A 382 -38.09 -5.10 -7.80
N GLU A 383 -37.46 -6.26 -7.62
CA GLU A 383 -37.77 -7.21 -6.54
C GLU A 383 -36.65 -7.30 -5.48
N GLY A 384 -35.49 -6.71 -5.76
CA GLY A 384 -34.29 -6.77 -4.92
C GLY A 384 -33.96 -5.47 -4.18
N PRO A 385 -32.75 -5.41 -3.60
CA PRO A 385 -32.21 -4.17 -3.04
C PRO A 385 -32.15 -3.05 -4.08
N THR A 386 -32.11 -1.80 -3.63
CA THR A 386 -32.03 -0.63 -4.52
C THR A 386 -30.92 -0.80 -5.58
N PRO A 387 -31.23 -0.63 -6.89
CA PRO A 387 -30.24 -0.70 -7.96
C PRO A 387 -29.10 0.30 -7.75
N ARG A 388 -27.85 -0.16 -7.90
CA ARG A 388 -26.65 0.62 -7.54
C ARG A 388 -25.38 0.18 -8.27
N SER A 389 -24.41 1.08 -8.31
CA SER A 389 -23.03 0.85 -8.82
C SER A 389 -22.00 1.31 -7.78
N PHE A 390 -20.76 0.83 -7.86
CA PHE A 390 -19.69 1.16 -6.90
C PHE A 390 -20.06 0.88 -5.44
N HIS A 391 -20.92 -0.13 -5.23
CA HIS A 391 -21.20 -0.74 -3.94
C HIS A 391 -20.01 -1.62 -3.54
N THR A 392 -20.19 -2.54 -2.61
CA THR A 392 -19.20 -3.58 -2.33
C THR A 392 -19.93 -4.85 -1.90
N MET A 393 -19.34 -6.01 -2.15
CA MET A 393 -19.92 -7.31 -1.88
C MET A 393 -18.97 -8.20 -1.08
N ALA A 394 -19.54 -9.00 -0.19
CA ALA A 394 -18.84 -10.06 0.51
C ALA A 394 -19.76 -11.27 0.68
N ALA A 395 -19.19 -12.42 1.01
CA ALA A 395 -19.92 -13.66 1.16
C ALA A 395 -19.48 -14.39 2.43
N ASP A 396 -20.44 -15.03 3.10
CA ASP A 396 -20.18 -16.15 4.00
C ASP A 396 -20.71 -17.44 3.37
N GLU A 397 -20.68 -18.56 4.09
CA GLU A 397 -21.14 -19.86 3.57
C GLU A 397 -22.64 -19.89 3.19
N ASN A 398 -23.45 -18.96 3.69
CA ASN A 398 -24.91 -18.97 3.60
C ASN A 398 -25.49 -17.72 2.92
N ASN A 399 -24.79 -16.58 2.99
CA ASN A 399 -25.32 -15.28 2.61
C ASN A 399 -24.36 -14.51 1.69
N VAL A 400 -24.95 -13.80 0.72
CA VAL A 400 -24.28 -12.75 -0.04
C VAL A 400 -24.68 -11.40 0.54
N TYR A 401 -23.70 -10.57 0.87
CA TYR A 401 -23.89 -9.24 1.44
C TYR A 401 -23.60 -8.16 0.39
N VAL A 402 -24.43 -7.13 0.35
CA VAL A 402 -24.28 -5.95 -0.52
C VAL A 402 -24.35 -4.70 0.35
N PHE A 403 -23.28 -3.91 0.37
CA PHE A 403 -23.21 -2.69 1.18
C PHE A 403 -23.01 -1.43 0.34
N GLY A 404 -23.67 -0.34 0.75
CA GLY A 404 -23.37 1.00 0.27
C GLY A 404 -23.60 1.18 -1.23
N GLY A 405 -22.72 1.93 -1.89
CA GLY A 405 -22.74 2.23 -3.31
C GLY A 405 -23.57 3.45 -3.70
N VAL A 406 -23.68 3.68 -5.00
CA VAL A 406 -24.36 4.83 -5.60
C VAL A 406 -25.59 4.34 -6.36
N SER A 407 -26.77 4.76 -5.92
CA SER A 407 -28.03 4.57 -6.64
C SER A 407 -28.21 5.62 -7.74
N ALA A 408 -29.36 5.62 -8.41
CA ALA A 408 -29.71 6.67 -9.37
C ALA A 408 -29.65 8.10 -8.78
N THR A 409 -29.88 8.27 -7.47
CA THR A 409 -30.07 9.58 -6.84
C THR A 409 -29.13 9.88 -5.69
N ALA A 410 -28.57 8.86 -5.02
CA ALA A 410 -27.79 9.07 -3.79
C ALA A 410 -26.78 7.95 -3.54
N ARG A 411 -25.79 8.25 -2.68
CA ARG A 411 -25.00 7.21 -2.01
C ARG A 411 -25.87 6.52 -0.95
N LEU A 412 -25.63 5.24 -0.75
CA LEU A 412 -26.37 4.40 0.18
C LEU A 412 -25.49 4.03 1.38
N LYS A 413 -26.15 3.68 2.49
CA LYS A 413 -25.52 3.09 3.69
C LYS A 413 -26.15 1.76 4.10
N THR A 414 -27.06 1.23 3.29
CA THR A 414 -27.77 -0.02 3.63
C THR A 414 -26.84 -1.20 3.40
N LEU A 415 -27.01 -2.22 4.25
CA LEU A 415 -26.51 -3.57 4.06
C LEU A 415 -27.69 -4.46 3.75
N ASP A 416 -27.63 -5.16 2.64
CA ASP A 416 -28.64 -6.10 2.18
C ASP A 416 -28.01 -7.49 2.13
N ALA A 417 -28.65 -8.48 2.75
CA ALA A 417 -28.18 -9.87 2.80
C ALA A 417 -29.12 -10.77 2.00
N TYR A 418 -28.59 -11.55 1.08
CA TYR A 418 -29.31 -12.58 0.35
C TYR A 418 -28.98 -13.94 0.93
N ASN A 419 -29.96 -14.59 1.56
CA ASN A 419 -29.80 -15.95 2.03
C ASN A 419 -29.98 -16.93 0.86
N ILE A 420 -28.98 -17.77 0.61
CA ILE A 420 -28.96 -18.67 -0.55
C ILE A 420 -30.00 -19.80 -0.41
N ALA A 421 -30.13 -20.36 0.79
CA ALA A 421 -31.03 -21.47 1.04
C ALA A 421 -32.50 -21.05 0.93
N GLU A 422 -32.83 -19.86 1.45
CA GLU A 422 -34.17 -19.28 1.42
C GLU A 422 -34.47 -18.53 0.12
N GLN A 423 -33.44 -18.24 -0.68
CA GLN A 423 -33.51 -17.42 -1.89
C GLN A 423 -34.17 -16.06 -1.67
N LYS A 424 -33.81 -15.40 -0.57
CA LYS A 424 -34.51 -14.20 -0.11
C LYS A 424 -33.56 -13.11 0.37
N TRP A 425 -33.88 -11.87 0.00
CA TRP A 425 -33.24 -10.67 0.50
C TRP A 425 -33.81 -10.23 1.86
N VAL A 426 -32.93 -9.81 2.75
CA VAL A 426 -33.24 -9.12 4.00
C VAL A 426 -32.35 -7.89 4.09
N GLN A 427 -32.95 -6.72 4.22
CA GLN A 427 -32.20 -5.51 4.56
C GLN A 427 -31.84 -5.59 6.05
N CYS A 428 -30.55 -5.58 6.35
CA CYS A 428 -30.02 -5.63 7.71
C CYS A 428 -30.36 -4.33 8.48
N SER A 429 -30.31 -4.38 9.81
CA SER A 429 -30.64 -3.21 10.62
C SER A 429 -29.70 -2.04 10.35
N THR A 430 -30.23 -0.83 10.59
CA THR A 430 -29.45 0.41 10.57
C THR A 430 -29.63 1.13 11.90
N SER A 431 -28.59 1.80 12.35
CA SER A 431 -28.54 2.51 13.63
C SER A 431 -27.68 3.78 13.50
N GLU A 432 -27.57 4.55 14.59
CA GLU A 432 -26.70 5.74 14.63
C GLU A 432 -25.20 5.41 14.56
N VAL A 433 -24.81 4.18 14.95
CA VAL A 433 -23.43 3.68 14.82
C VAL A 433 -23.19 2.94 13.50
N SER A 434 -24.17 2.92 12.59
CA SER A 434 -23.95 2.37 11.26
C SER A 434 -23.06 3.30 10.43
N PRO A 435 -22.27 2.75 9.49
CA PRO A 435 -21.43 3.58 8.65
C PRO A 435 -22.26 4.62 7.87
N SER A 436 -21.65 5.78 7.60
CA SER A 436 -22.22 6.81 6.74
C SER A 436 -22.43 6.32 5.29
N ILE A 437 -23.24 7.07 4.51
CA ILE A 437 -23.44 6.79 3.08
C ILE A 437 -22.10 6.74 2.36
N ARG A 438 -21.80 5.68 1.61
CA ARG A 438 -20.48 5.57 0.95
C ARG A 438 -20.48 4.64 -0.25
N GLY A 439 -19.57 4.88 -1.18
CA GLY A 439 -19.19 3.94 -2.23
C GLY A 439 -17.68 3.67 -2.19
N GLY A 440 -17.22 2.65 -2.92
CA GLY A 440 -15.79 2.31 -2.97
C GLY A 440 -15.17 1.96 -1.62
N ALA A 441 -15.96 1.42 -0.69
CA ALA A 441 -15.49 0.90 0.60
C ALA A 441 -15.05 -0.56 0.44
N GLY A 442 -14.20 -1.04 1.34
CA GLY A 442 -13.96 -2.47 1.51
C GLY A 442 -15.13 -3.11 2.28
N LEU A 443 -15.54 -4.31 1.88
CA LEU A 443 -16.45 -5.16 2.63
C LEU A 443 -15.89 -6.57 2.68
N GLU A 444 -15.66 -7.09 3.87
CA GLU A 444 -15.04 -8.40 4.07
C GLU A 444 -15.71 -9.17 5.19
N VAL A 445 -15.90 -10.48 5.03
CA VAL A 445 -16.38 -11.33 6.14
C VAL A 445 -15.19 -11.91 6.89
N VAL A 446 -15.03 -11.51 8.16
CA VAL A 446 -13.95 -11.99 9.03
C VAL A 446 -14.57 -12.50 10.32
N GLN A 447 -14.24 -13.75 10.68
CA GLN A 447 -14.73 -14.41 11.91
C GLN A 447 -16.26 -14.30 12.10
N GLY A 448 -17.01 -14.45 11.00
CA GLY A 448 -18.48 -14.41 11.01
C GLY A 448 -19.10 -13.01 11.12
N LYS A 449 -18.33 -11.94 10.95
CA LYS A 449 -18.81 -10.56 10.94
C LYS A 449 -18.50 -9.90 9.61
N ALA A 450 -19.39 -9.04 9.12
CA ALA A 450 -19.18 -8.30 7.88
C ALA A 450 -18.54 -6.93 8.21
N TRP A 451 -17.28 -6.75 7.84
CA TRP A 451 -16.49 -5.57 8.13
C TRP A 451 -16.56 -4.57 6.98
N VAL A 452 -17.01 -3.35 7.27
CA VAL A 452 -16.96 -2.21 6.35
C VAL A 452 -15.72 -1.38 6.69
N VAL A 453 -14.83 -1.24 5.72
CA VAL A 453 -13.57 -0.53 5.85
C VAL A 453 -13.61 0.68 4.93
N TYR A 454 -13.51 1.88 5.51
CA TYR A 454 -13.21 3.14 4.79
C TYR A 454 -14.26 3.45 3.70
N GLY A 455 -13.88 4.09 2.59
CA GLY A 455 -14.73 4.42 1.45
C GLY A 455 -14.90 5.92 1.23
N PHE A 456 -15.90 6.28 0.41
CA PHE A 456 -16.10 7.66 -0.03
C PHE A 456 -17.54 8.15 0.12
N ASP A 457 -17.75 9.24 0.86
CA ASP A 457 -19.07 9.88 1.05
C ASP A 457 -19.21 11.26 0.40
N GLY A 458 -18.14 11.76 -0.19
CA GLY A 458 -17.93 13.17 -0.54
C GLY A 458 -16.54 13.62 -0.11
N CYS A 459 -16.01 12.98 0.93
CA CYS A 459 -14.60 12.90 1.26
C CYS A 459 -14.18 11.43 1.36
N GLU A 460 -12.88 11.19 1.32
CA GLU A 460 -12.34 9.89 1.68
C GLU A 460 -12.46 9.65 3.19
N LEU A 461 -12.75 8.40 3.55
CA LEU A 461 -13.03 7.96 4.92
C LEU A 461 -11.98 6.96 5.41
N ASP A 462 -11.76 6.91 6.72
CA ASP A 462 -10.83 6.00 7.41
C ASP A 462 -11.47 5.26 8.60
N ASP A 463 -12.80 5.29 8.69
CA ASP A 463 -13.56 4.62 9.75
C ASP A 463 -13.76 3.13 9.45
N VAL A 464 -13.83 2.33 10.51
CA VAL A 464 -13.99 0.88 10.43
C VAL A 464 -15.18 0.46 11.26
N HIS A 465 -16.02 -0.38 10.67
CA HIS A 465 -17.23 -0.90 11.30
C HIS A 465 -17.32 -2.40 11.04
N TYR A 466 -18.01 -3.11 11.91
CA TYR A 466 -18.51 -4.44 11.58
C TYR A 466 -20.00 -4.56 11.87
N TYR A 467 -20.65 -5.40 11.09
CA TYR A 467 -22.00 -5.88 11.32
C TYR A 467 -21.94 -7.33 11.83
N ASP A 468 -22.65 -7.60 12.91
CA ASP A 468 -22.82 -8.93 13.46
C ASP A 468 -24.17 -9.51 12.98
N PRO A 469 -24.17 -10.53 12.09
CA PRO A 469 -25.40 -11.12 11.58
C PRO A 469 -26.23 -11.86 12.62
N VAL A 470 -25.62 -12.31 13.73
CA VAL A 470 -26.33 -13.00 14.82
C VAL A 470 -27.10 -12.01 15.69
N GLU A 471 -26.49 -10.87 15.98
CA GLU A 471 -27.10 -9.81 16.79
C GLU A 471 -27.98 -8.85 15.98
N ASP A 472 -27.83 -8.84 14.64
CA ASP A 472 -28.39 -7.83 13.72
C ASP A 472 -28.01 -6.40 14.17
N LYS A 473 -26.71 -6.17 14.40
CA LYS A 473 -26.20 -4.90 14.94
C LYS A 473 -24.87 -4.47 14.34
N TRP A 474 -24.69 -3.16 14.24
CA TRP A 474 -23.45 -2.51 13.87
C TRP A 474 -22.61 -2.13 15.08
N THR A 475 -21.29 -2.18 14.93
CA THR A 475 -20.31 -1.65 15.87
C THR A 475 -19.25 -0.88 15.10
N GLN A 476 -19.00 0.37 15.49
CA GLN A 476 -17.83 1.12 15.04
C GLN A 476 -16.63 0.73 15.92
N VAL A 477 -15.46 0.56 15.30
CA VAL A 477 -14.23 0.25 16.01
C VAL A 477 -13.17 1.32 15.76
N GLU A 478 -12.45 1.67 16.83
CA GLU A 478 -11.27 2.50 16.74
C GLU A 478 -10.05 1.62 16.44
N THR A 479 -9.23 2.04 15.48
CA THR A 479 -8.04 1.31 15.06
C THR A 479 -6.79 2.15 15.20
N THR A 480 -5.67 1.54 15.56
CA THR A 480 -4.36 2.19 15.73
C THR A 480 -3.29 1.52 14.87
N GLY A 481 -2.02 1.83 15.08
CA GLY A 481 -0.90 1.23 14.35
C GLY A 481 -0.49 2.05 13.14
N GLU A 482 0.06 1.40 12.13
CA GLU A 482 0.43 2.01 10.84
C GLU A 482 -0.81 2.22 9.95
N LYS A 483 -1.82 2.87 10.53
CA LYS A 483 -3.14 3.06 9.93
C LYS A 483 -3.00 3.81 8.59
N PRO A 484 -3.45 3.23 7.47
CA PRO A 484 -3.46 3.93 6.19
C PRO A 484 -4.37 5.15 6.26
N CYS A 485 -4.01 6.23 5.57
CA CYS A 485 -4.87 7.41 5.49
C CYS A 485 -6.22 7.10 4.82
N ALA A 486 -7.20 7.96 5.09
CA ALA A 486 -8.55 7.90 4.48
C ALA A 486 -8.48 7.74 2.96
N ARG A 487 -9.16 6.70 2.45
CA ARG A 487 -9.13 6.28 1.05
C ARG A 487 -10.36 5.48 0.62
N SER A 488 -10.51 5.31 -0.69
CA SER A 488 -11.55 4.50 -1.32
C SER A 488 -11.01 3.72 -2.52
N VAL A 489 -11.85 2.88 -3.12
CA VAL A 489 -11.57 2.14 -4.37
C VAL A 489 -10.22 1.43 -4.37
N PHE A 490 -9.82 0.93 -3.20
CA PHE A 490 -8.65 0.11 -2.96
C PHE A 490 -8.98 -1.36 -3.15
N ALA A 491 -7.95 -2.19 -3.29
CA ALA A 491 -8.10 -3.63 -3.24
C ALA A 491 -8.22 -4.11 -1.80
N SER A 492 -9.05 -5.13 -1.55
CA SER A 492 -9.15 -5.79 -0.25
C SER A 492 -9.25 -7.32 -0.36
N ALA A 493 -8.80 -8.00 0.70
CA ALA A 493 -8.92 -9.45 0.88
C ALA A 493 -8.83 -9.84 2.36
N VAL A 494 -9.20 -11.08 2.67
CA VAL A 494 -9.12 -11.69 3.99
C VAL A 494 -8.10 -12.82 4.00
N VAL A 495 -7.22 -12.81 5.00
CA VAL A 495 -6.36 -13.95 5.34
C VAL A 495 -6.45 -14.22 6.84
N GLY A 496 -7.16 -15.28 7.20
CA GLY A 496 -7.43 -15.63 8.60
C GLY A 496 -8.21 -14.51 9.32
N LYS A 497 -7.56 -13.86 10.29
CA LYS A 497 -8.12 -12.73 11.05
C LYS A 497 -7.74 -11.36 10.49
N HIS A 498 -7.01 -11.31 9.38
CA HIS A 498 -6.50 -10.06 8.82
C HIS A 498 -7.33 -9.61 7.63
N ILE A 499 -7.60 -8.31 7.56
CA ILE A 499 -8.10 -7.64 6.36
C ILE A 499 -6.91 -6.93 5.69
N LEU A 500 -6.56 -7.35 4.48
CA LEU A 500 -5.55 -6.71 3.67
C LEU A 500 -6.16 -5.59 2.84
N VAL A 501 -5.42 -4.51 2.65
CA VAL A 501 -5.76 -3.37 1.79
C VAL A 501 -4.56 -2.98 0.95
N PHE A 502 -4.76 -2.74 -0.35
CA PHE A 502 -3.73 -2.21 -1.24
C PHE A 502 -4.21 -1.03 -2.08
N GLY A 503 -3.38 0.01 -2.16
CA GLY A 503 -3.59 1.17 -3.02
C GLY A 503 -4.84 1.97 -2.66
N GLY A 504 -5.54 2.47 -3.69
CA GLY A 504 -6.77 3.25 -3.57
C GLY A 504 -6.62 4.73 -3.90
N GLU A 505 -7.75 5.43 -3.95
CA GLU A 505 -7.84 6.88 -4.12
C GLU A 505 -7.79 7.58 -2.76
N ILE A 506 -6.91 8.57 -2.63
CA ILE A 506 -6.72 9.41 -1.43
C ILE A 506 -7.21 10.84 -1.65
N ALA A 507 -7.51 11.23 -2.89
CA ALA A 507 -8.20 12.48 -3.17
C ALA A 507 -8.96 12.37 -4.49
N MET A 508 -10.23 12.74 -4.45
CA MET A 508 -11.08 12.76 -5.64
C MET A 508 -10.55 13.73 -6.70
N ASP A 509 -10.65 13.34 -7.96
CA ASP A 509 -10.42 14.24 -9.08
C ASP A 509 -11.49 15.36 -9.18
N PRO A 510 -11.12 16.61 -9.50
CA PRO A 510 -12.09 17.67 -9.76
C PRO A 510 -13.10 17.35 -10.88
N GLN A 511 -12.76 16.47 -11.83
CA GLN A 511 -13.63 15.97 -12.90
C GLN A 511 -14.36 14.67 -12.51
N ALA A 512 -14.41 14.34 -11.22
CA ALA A 512 -14.94 13.10 -10.68
C ALA A 512 -14.29 11.87 -11.34
N HIS A 513 -15.07 10.86 -11.74
CA HIS A 513 -14.51 9.58 -12.20
C HIS A 513 -13.79 9.68 -13.57
N VAL A 514 -13.83 10.85 -14.23
CA VAL A 514 -13.16 11.09 -15.52
C VAL A 514 -11.64 11.13 -15.36
N GLY A 515 -11.15 11.79 -14.32
CA GLY A 515 -9.73 11.86 -14.03
C GLY A 515 -9.26 10.76 -13.06
N PRO A 516 -7.95 10.71 -12.76
CA PRO A 516 -7.37 9.72 -11.87
C PRO A 516 -7.50 10.06 -10.39
N GLY A 517 -7.73 11.33 -10.04
CA GLY A 517 -7.59 11.78 -8.66
C GLY A 517 -6.13 11.65 -8.19
N GLN A 518 -5.93 11.60 -6.88
CA GLN A 518 -4.67 11.16 -6.29
C GLN A 518 -4.81 9.72 -5.83
N LEU A 519 -4.00 8.85 -6.40
CA LEU A 519 -3.95 7.43 -6.08
C LEU A 519 -2.73 7.15 -5.20
N CYS A 520 -2.76 6.03 -4.49
CA CYS A 520 -1.64 5.59 -3.66
C CYS A 520 -1.23 4.13 -3.91
N ASP A 521 -0.07 3.78 -3.39
CA ASP A 521 0.43 2.42 -3.22
C ASP A 521 0.40 2.05 -1.72
N GLY A 522 1.10 0.97 -1.37
CA GLY A 522 1.20 0.46 0.00
C GLY A 522 0.22 -0.66 0.28
N THR A 523 0.69 -1.68 0.99
CA THR A 523 -0.08 -2.84 1.41
C THR A 523 -0.18 -2.84 2.92
N PHE A 524 -1.40 -2.85 3.43
CA PHE A 524 -1.68 -2.75 4.87
C PHE A 524 -2.52 -3.95 5.30
N ALA A 525 -2.31 -4.42 6.53
CA ALA A 525 -3.12 -5.46 7.15
C ALA A 525 -3.71 -4.95 8.46
N LEU A 526 -5.02 -5.09 8.62
CA LEU A 526 -5.72 -4.89 9.89
C LEU A 526 -5.88 -6.24 10.59
N ASP A 527 -5.26 -6.41 11.75
CA ASP A 527 -5.59 -7.52 12.65
C ASP A 527 -6.91 -7.21 13.36
N THR A 528 -7.97 -7.98 13.05
CA THR A 528 -9.32 -7.74 13.58
C THR A 528 -9.47 -8.10 15.06
N GLU A 529 -8.51 -8.80 15.66
CA GLU A 529 -8.51 -9.13 17.09
C GLU A 529 -7.84 -8.03 17.93
N THR A 530 -6.76 -7.43 17.42
CA THR A 530 -6.02 -6.37 18.13
C THR A 530 -6.43 -4.96 17.70
N LEU A 531 -7.15 -4.83 16.58
CA LEU A 531 -7.55 -3.56 15.96
C LEU A 531 -6.35 -2.67 15.58
N THR A 532 -5.22 -3.29 15.26
CA THR A 532 -3.99 -2.61 14.87
C THR A 532 -3.69 -2.84 13.40
N TRP A 533 -3.37 -1.76 12.69
CA TRP A 533 -2.84 -1.79 11.34
C TRP A 533 -1.32 -1.96 11.33
N GLU A 534 -0.85 -2.66 10.32
CA GLU A 534 0.57 -2.83 10.00
C GLU A 534 0.75 -2.67 8.49
N ARG A 535 1.84 -2.00 8.06
CA ARG A 535 2.24 -2.01 6.65
C ARG A 535 3.08 -3.27 6.40
N VAL A 536 2.66 -4.06 5.42
CA VAL A 536 3.19 -5.42 5.19
C VAL A 536 4.08 -5.53 3.95
N ASP A 537 4.05 -4.55 3.04
CA ASP A 537 4.96 -4.48 1.89
C ASP A 537 6.30 -3.84 2.23
N MET A 538 7.34 -4.23 1.49
CA MET A 538 8.72 -3.81 1.71
C MET A 538 9.11 -2.63 0.78
N LEU A 539 10.02 -1.75 1.23
CA LEU A 539 10.47 -0.60 0.41
C LEU A 539 11.29 -1.00 -0.82
N ASP A 540 12.02 -2.10 -0.74
CA ASP A 540 12.91 -2.62 -1.80
C ASP A 540 12.41 -3.98 -2.33
N GLU A 541 11.10 -4.24 -2.28
CA GLU A 541 10.56 -5.49 -2.84
C GLU A 541 10.61 -5.46 -4.37
N ASP A 542 11.19 -6.50 -4.96
CA ASP A 542 11.05 -6.75 -6.39
C ASP A 542 9.57 -7.01 -6.73
N GLU A 543 9.08 -6.41 -7.82
CA GLU A 543 7.73 -6.62 -8.37
C GLU A 543 6.54 -6.13 -7.53
N THR A 544 6.66 -5.00 -6.81
CA THR A 544 5.47 -4.34 -6.23
C THR A 544 4.57 -3.73 -7.31
N PRO A 545 3.23 -3.83 -7.20
CA PRO A 545 2.34 -3.15 -8.13
C PRO A 545 2.48 -1.62 -8.01
N ALA A 546 2.50 -0.94 -9.15
CA ALA A 546 2.53 0.53 -9.19
C ALA A 546 1.29 1.16 -8.53
N VAL A 547 1.41 2.43 -8.10
CA VAL A 547 0.33 3.28 -7.59
C VAL A 547 -0.94 3.17 -8.44
N ARG A 548 -2.06 2.78 -7.81
CA ARG A 548 -3.33 2.54 -8.50
C ARG A 548 -4.54 2.52 -7.56
N GLY A 549 -5.73 2.70 -8.15
CA GLY A 549 -7.03 2.54 -7.51
C GLY A 549 -8.04 2.00 -8.52
N TRP A 550 -9.31 1.87 -8.14
CA TRP A 550 -10.39 1.39 -9.03
C TRP A 550 -10.14 -0.02 -9.60
N LEU A 551 -9.29 -0.79 -8.93
CA LEU A 551 -8.91 -2.15 -9.31
C LEU A 551 -9.92 -3.17 -8.78
N ALA A 552 -9.94 -4.34 -9.40
CA ALA A 552 -10.67 -5.49 -8.88
C ALA A 552 -9.77 -6.30 -7.95
N SER A 553 -10.36 -6.87 -6.90
CA SER A 553 -9.61 -7.66 -5.94
C SER A 553 -10.43 -8.77 -5.34
N THR A 554 -9.76 -9.85 -4.93
CA THR A 554 -10.41 -10.91 -4.18
C THR A 554 -9.40 -11.61 -3.26
N SER A 555 -9.93 -12.28 -2.25
CA SER A 555 -9.16 -13.25 -1.48
C SER A 555 -8.88 -14.46 -2.37
N GLY A 556 -7.62 -14.87 -2.45
CA GLY A 556 -7.25 -15.98 -3.33
C GLY A 556 -6.21 -16.92 -2.74
N THR A 557 -6.12 -18.10 -3.35
CA THR A 557 -5.07 -19.09 -3.08
C THR A 557 -4.33 -19.41 -4.37
N ILE A 558 -3.04 -19.14 -4.40
CA ILE A 558 -2.14 -19.44 -5.53
C ILE A 558 -0.92 -20.17 -4.97
N ASP A 559 -0.57 -21.31 -5.58
CA ASP A 559 0.55 -22.17 -5.16
C ASP A 559 0.52 -22.53 -3.67
N GLY A 560 -0.68 -22.74 -3.13
CA GLY A 560 -0.91 -23.12 -1.72
C GLY A 560 -0.79 -21.97 -0.71
N LYS A 561 -0.48 -20.74 -1.15
CA LYS A 561 -0.47 -19.55 -0.29
C LYS A 561 -1.80 -18.83 -0.39
N GLN A 562 -2.34 -18.38 0.74
CA GLN A 562 -3.48 -17.46 0.77
C GLN A 562 -2.99 -16.02 0.66
N GLY A 563 -3.82 -15.14 0.09
CA GLY A 563 -3.41 -13.77 -0.12
C GLY A 563 -4.41 -12.91 -0.84
N LEU A 564 -3.94 -11.73 -1.24
CA LEU A 564 -4.67 -10.74 -2.00
C LEU A 564 -4.37 -10.89 -3.49
N VAL A 565 -5.38 -11.14 -4.30
CA VAL A 565 -5.29 -11.12 -5.77
C VAL A 565 -5.83 -9.78 -6.26
N ILE A 566 -5.08 -9.10 -7.13
CA ILE A 566 -5.53 -7.85 -7.76
C ILE A 566 -5.42 -7.91 -9.27
N HIS A 567 -6.39 -7.33 -9.98
CA HIS A 567 -6.38 -7.22 -11.43
C HIS A 567 -6.75 -5.83 -11.91
N GLY A 568 -5.93 -5.28 -12.80
CA GLY A 568 -6.16 -4.02 -13.48
C GLY A 568 -6.14 -2.80 -12.57
N GLY A 569 -7.08 -1.88 -12.79
CA GLY A 569 -7.19 -0.60 -12.09
C GLY A 569 -6.75 0.59 -12.91
N LYS A 570 -6.94 1.78 -12.34
CA LYS A 570 -6.59 3.07 -12.93
C LYS A 570 -5.21 3.51 -12.43
N SER A 571 -4.37 4.04 -13.31
CA SER A 571 -3.05 4.61 -12.98
C SER A 571 -3.15 6.09 -12.59
N GLN A 572 -2.08 6.62 -12.00
CA GLN A 572 -1.95 8.05 -11.70
C GLN A 572 -1.94 8.92 -12.99
N THR A 573 -1.62 8.34 -14.15
CA THR A 573 -1.69 8.97 -15.48
C THR A 573 -3.06 8.84 -16.16
N ASN A 574 -4.05 8.25 -15.47
CA ASN A 574 -5.39 7.93 -15.97
C ASN A 574 -5.44 6.82 -17.04
N ASP A 575 -4.36 6.06 -17.20
CA ASP A 575 -4.36 4.83 -17.99
C ASP A 575 -5.00 3.69 -17.19
N ARG A 576 -5.29 2.58 -17.87
CA ARG A 576 -5.78 1.36 -17.22
C ARG A 576 -4.69 0.31 -17.25
N PHE A 577 -4.55 -0.43 -16.16
CA PHE A 577 -3.72 -1.61 -16.09
C PHE A 577 -4.51 -2.85 -16.48
N GLY A 578 -3.82 -3.88 -16.98
CA GLY A 578 -4.35 -5.22 -17.24
C GLY A 578 -3.42 -6.31 -16.70
N ASP A 579 -2.57 -5.95 -15.75
CA ASP A 579 -1.70 -6.87 -15.01
C ASP A 579 -2.50 -7.57 -13.90
N LEU A 580 -2.05 -8.78 -13.55
CA LEU A 580 -2.56 -9.59 -12.45
C LEU A 580 -1.42 -9.75 -11.44
N PHE A 581 -1.70 -9.42 -10.19
CA PHE A 581 -0.73 -9.53 -9.10
C PHE A 581 -1.31 -10.32 -7.94
N PHE A 582 -0.42 -10.97 -7.20
CA PHE A 582 -0.76 -11.73 -6.00
C PHE A 582 0.19 -11.36 -4.86
N TYR A 583 -0.38 -10.96 -3.72
CA TYR A 583 0.35 -10.81 -2.47
C TYR A 583 0.15 -12.07 -1.63
N GLY A 584 1.09 -13.01 -1.73
CA GLY A 584 1.00 -14.30 -1.04
C GLY A 584 1.63 -14.24 0.34
N ILE A 585 0.88 -14.63 1.38
CA ILE A 585 1.38 -14.68 2.75
C ILE A 585 2.28 -15.92 2.96
N ASP A 586 3.45 -15.70 3.55
CA ASP A 586 4.42 -16.74 3.87
C ASP A 586 4.04 -17.45 5.17
N SER A 587 2.95 -18.23 5.13
CA SER A 587 2.38 -19.04 6.22
C SER A 587 2.18 -18.31 7.57
N ALA A 588 0.92 -17.97 7.86
CA ALA A 588 0.47 -17.34 9.10
C ALA A 588 0.62 -18.21 10.36
#